data_AF-A0A662CU67-F1
#
_entry.id   AF-A0A662CU67-F1
#
_cell.length_a   1.000
_cell.length_b   1.000
_cell.length_c   1.000
_cell.angle_alpha   90.00
_cell.angle_beta   90.00
_cell.angle_gamma   90.00
#
_symmetry.space_group_name_H-M   'P 1'
#
loop_
_entity.id
_entity.type
_entity.pdbx_description
1 polymer ?
#
loop_
_entity_poly.entity_id
_entity_poly.type
_entity_poly.pdbx_seq_one_letter_code
_entity_poly.pdbx_strand_id
1 'polypeptide(L)'
;MIDDRPLLPSPEDSSQKFPLSLKERVEPRRVLLTVLAFLVIIILAPFRPLLKWIILGLLVTIFFVLGRLGWRQTLARFLVFLPLLIFLVVAVFLFPERGEAGLSRPVAAEILVRSLLAWLVLMGASGCLDFQGLIQAGEAWRLPPFFLALLALTGRYLPLMSEELNRQHRSLKLRWGEKIPWSRRIYLLKALLSHNFFLLLRRAQKIHQSLLSRSFSGKWVLTSKRPLTWSEWLWLGILLILVGGAWWWS
;
A
#
# COMPACT_ATOMS: atom_id res chain seq x y z
N MET A 1 48.29 -0.90 -35.77
CA MET A 1 47.75 -2.22 -35.39
C MET A 1 47.32 -2.14 -33.93
N ILE A 2 46.16 -1.54 -33.68
CA ILE A 2 45.58 -1.35 -32.34
C ILE A 2 44.06 -1.54 -32.47
N ASP A 3 43.67 -2.78 -32.20
CA ASP A 3 42.40 -3.32 -31.69
C ASP A 3 41.08 -2.56 -32.01
N ASP A 4 40.51 -2.84 -33.19
CA ASP A 4 39.08 -2.61 -33.51
C ASP A 4 38.22 -3.70 -32.85
N ARG A 5 37.97 -3.60 -31.53
CA ARG A 5 36.95 -4.41 -30.88
C ARG A 5 35.61 -3.69 -30.92
N PRO A 6 34.52 -4.32 -31.36
CA PRO A 6 33.19 -3.76 -31.21
C PRO A 6 32.90 -3.56 -29.72
N LEU A 7 32.48 -2.35 -29.36
CA LEU A 7 31.94 -2.00 -28.05
C LEU A 7 30.88 -3.03 -27.66
N LEU A 8 31.20 -3.90 -26.72
CA LEU A 8 30.24 -4.81 -26.11
C LEU A 8 29.10 -3.96 -25.52
N PRO A 9 27.83 -4.24 -25.84
CA PRO A 9 26.73 -3.52 -25.23
C PRO A 9 26.76 -3.73 -23.71
N SER A 10 26.70 -2.63 -22.96
CA SER A 10 26.67 -2.69 -21.50
C SER A 10 25.45 -3.51 -21.03
N PRO A 11 25.58 -4.34 -19.99
CA PRO A 11 24.48 -5.17 -19.49
C PRO A 11 23.34 -4.37 -18.79
N GLU A 12 23.42 -3.03 -18.73
CA GLU A 12 22.43 -2.20 -18.05
C GLU A 12 21.16 -1.93 -18.88
N ASP A 13 21.15 -2.23 -20.19
CA ASP A 13 20.00 -1.94 -21.07
C ASP A 13 18.91 -3.04 -21.07
N SER A 14 19.03 -4.02 -20.16
CA SER A 14 18.06 -5.12 -20.00
C SER A 14 17.04 -4.90 -18.87
N SER A 15 17.20 -3.84 -18.08
CA SER A 15 16.25 -3.51 -17.02
C SER A 15 15.15 -2.57 -17.53
N GLN A 16 14.04 -3.20 -17.90
CA GLN A 16 12.69 -2.63 -17.79
C GLN A 16 12.24 -1.67 -18.90
N LYS A 17 12.11 -2.20 -20.11
CA LYS A 17 10.91 -1.86 -20.91
C LYS A 17 9.69 -2.50 -20.24
N PHE A 18 9.25 -1.95 -19.11
CA PHE A 18 7.89 -2.23 -18.63
C PHE A 18 6.94 -1.69 -19.71
N PRO A 19 5.99 -2.49 -20.23
CA PRO A 19 4.94 -1.94 -21.06
C PRO A 19 4.27 -0.82 -20.26
N LEU A 20 4.19 0.39 -20.84
CA LEU A 20 3.57 1.58 -20.23
C LEU A 20 2.38 1.17 -19.36
N SER A 21 2.64 1.07 -18.06
CA SER A 21 1.72 0.43 -17.13
C SER A 21 0.52 1.36 -16.97
N LEU A 22 -0.69 0.81 -16.82
CA LEU A 22 -1.89 1.61 -16.52
C LEU A 22 -1.71 2.55 -15.31
N LYS A 23 -0.70 2.28 -14.46
CA LYS A 23 -0.17 3.19 -13.43
C LYS A 23 0.10 4.62 -13.90
N GLU A 24 0.53 4.81 -15.14
CA GLU A 24 0.87 6.14 -15.67
C GLU A 24 -0.35 6.89 -16.21
N ARG A 25 -1.44 6.18 -16.52
CA ARG A 25 -2.65 6.75 -17.15
C ARG A 25 -3.77 7.07 -16.17
N VAL A 26 -3.80 6.41 -15.02
CA VAL A 26 -4.86 6.62 -14.02
C VAL A 26 -4.40 7.63 -12.99
N GLU A 27 -5.15 8.73 -12.85
CA GLU A 27 -4.89 9.76 -11.85
C GLU A 27 -4.93 9.13 -10.43
N PRO A 28 -3.82 9.18 -9.65
CA PRO A 28 -3.71 8.56 -8.33
C PRO A 28 -4.81 8.99 -7.35
N ARG A 29 -5.28 10.23 -7.52
CA ARG A 29 -6.38 10.84 -6.75
C ARG A 29 -7.68 10.09 -6.93
N ARG A 30 -8.05 9.77 -8.17
CA ARG A 30 -9.27 9.03 -8.49
C ARG A 30 -9.26 7.66 -7.84
N VAL A 31 -8.14 6.95 -7.90
CA VAL A 31 -7.98 5.62 -7.28
C VAL A 31 -8.16 5.70 -5.77
N LEU A 32 -7.53 6.67 -5.10
CA LEU A 32 -7.66 6.82 -3.66
C LEU A 32 -9.10 7.15 -3.25
N LEU A 33 -9.75 8.00 -4.05
CA LEU A 33 -11.13 8.41 -3.83
C LEU A 33 -12.11 7.24 -4.07
N THR A 34 -11.96 6.49 -5.15
CA THR A 34 -12.79 5.31 -5.41
C THR A 34 -12.61 4.27 -4.31
N VAL A 35 -11.38 4.03 -3.87
CA VAL A 35 -11.08 3.10 -2.77
C VAL A 35 -11.74 3.53 -1.46
N LEU A 36 -11.61 4.80 -1.09
CA LEU A 36 -12.24 5.32 0.13
C LEU A 36 -13.76 5.25 0.03
N ALA A 37 -14.34 5.60 -1.11
CA ALA A 37 -15.78 5.46 -1.36
C ALA A 37 -16.22 4.00 -1.19
N PHE A 38 -15.55 3.04 -1.85
CA PHE A 38 -15.87 1.61 -1.68
C PHE A 38 -15.77 1.14 -0.24
N LEU A 39 -14.74 1.56 0.49
CA LEU A 39 -14.58 1.20 1.91
C LEU A 39 -15.72 1.74 2.76
N VAL A 40 -16.08 3.02 2.61
CA VAL A 40 -17.21 3.63 3.32
C VAL A 40 -18.50 2.88 3.00
N ILE A 41 -18.71 2.53 1.73
CA ILE A 41 -19.90 1.78 1.30
C ILE A 41 -19.93 0.38 1.93
N ILE A 42 -18.82 -0.36 1.91
CA ILE A 42 -18.72 -1.71 2.50
C ILE A 42 -19.05 -1.67 4.00
N ILE A 43 -18.63 -0.60 4.69
CA ILE A 43 -18.87 -0.39 6.12
C ILE A 43 -20.33 -0.01 6.39
N LEU A 44 -20.90 0.90 5.61
CA LEU A 44 -22.27 1.40 5.80
C LEU A 44 -23.36 0.46 5.26
N ALA A 45 -23.05 -0.43 4.32
CA ALA A 45 -24.05 -1.27 3.66
C ALA A 45 -24.71 -2.26 4.64
N PRO A 46 -26.06 -2.28 4.74
CA PRO A 46 -26.77 -3.27 5.54
C PRO A 46 -26.63 -4.67 4.93
N PHE A 47 -26.47 -5.70 5.77
CA PHE A 47 -26.18 -7.07 5.32
C PHE A 47 -27.32 -7.70 4.51
N ARG A 48 -28.56 -7.26 4.72
CA ARG A 48 -29.73 -7.75 3.99
C ARG A 48 -30.20 -6.67 3.00
N PRO A 49 -30.63 -7.04 1.77
CA PRO A 49 -30.63 -8.36 1.12
C PRO A 49 -29.29 -8.80 0.48
N LEU A 50 -29.11 -10.13 0.31
CA LEU A 50 -27.91 -10.77 -0.26
C LEU A 50 -27.55 -10.29 -1.69
N LEU A 51 -28.54 -9.85 -2.47
CA LEU A 51 -28.33 -9.29 -3.81
C LEU A 51 -27.36 -8.09 -3.82
N LYS A 52 -27.34 -7.30 -2.73
CA LYS A 52 -26.43 -6.14 -2.59
C LYS A 52 -24.96 -6.56 -2.58
N TRP A 53 -24.65 -7.66 -1.91
CA TRP A 53 -23.28 -8.19 -1.84
C TRP A 53 -22.82 -8.78 -3.17
N ILE A 54 -23.72 -9.36 -3.96
CA ILE A 54 -23.40 -9.87 -5.31
C ILE A 54 -23.04 -8.71 -6.24
N ILE A 55 -23.85 -7.63 -6.24
CA ILE A 55 -23.59 -6.44 -7.07
C ILE A 55 -22.29 -5.76 -6.63
N LEU A 56 -22.07 -5.60 -5.32
CA LEU A 56 -20.86 -4.98 -4.79
C LEU A 56 -19.62 -5.83 -5.04
N GLY A 57 -19.75 -7.16 -4.90
CA GLY A 57 -18.71 -8.12 -5.27
C GLY A 57 -18.34 -8.02 -6.75
N LEU A 58 -19.34 -8.00 -7.66
CA LEU A 58 -19.11 -7.83 -9.09
C LEU A 58 -18.37 -6.53 -9.41
N LEU A 59 -18.78 -5.41 -8.79
CA LEU A 59 -18.16 -4.10 -8.99
C LEU A 59 -16.70 -4.09 -8.51
N VAL A 60 -16.43 -4.66 -7.33
CA VAL A 60 -15.08 -4.80 -6.78
C VAL A 60 -14.22 -5.74 -7.64
N THR A 61 -14.79 -6.83 -8.16
CA THR A 61 -14.08 -7.73 -9.08
C THR A 61 -13.73 -7.03 -10.39
N ILE A 62 -14.62 -6.22 -10.96
CA ILE A 62 -14.33 -5.41 -12.15
C ILE A 62 -13.18 -4.43 -11.86
N PHE A 63 -13.23 -3.74 -10.72
CA PHE A 63 -12.15 -2.84 -10.28
C PHE A 63 -10.82 -3.58 -10.12
N PHE A 64 -10.85 -4.79 -9.56
CA PHE A 64 -9.68 -5.64 -9.39
C PHE A 64 -9.09 -6.12 -10.73
N VAL A 65 -9.93 -6.54 -11.68
CA VAL A 65 -9.50 -6.97 -13.02
C VAL A 65 -8.91 -5.80 -13.81
N LEU A 66 -9.49 -4.60 -13.69
CA LEU A 66 -8.96 -3.37 -14.28
C LEU A 66 -7.58 -3.01 -13.71
N GLY A 67 -7.30 -3.36 -12.46
CA GLY A 67 -5.99 -3.19 -11.82
C GLY A 67 -4.87 -4.08 -12.41
N ARG A 68 -5.19 -5.04 -13.28
CA ARG A 68 -4.25 -5.95 -13.99
C ARG A 68 -3.12 -6.49 -13.11
N LEU A 69 -3.46 -6.89 -11.89
CA LEU A 69 -2.51 -7.48 -10.96
C LEU A 69 -2.15 -8.90 -11.41
N GLY A 70 -0.86 -9.23 -11.38
CA GLY A 70 -0.40 -10.59 -11.69
C GLY A 70 -0.97 -11.59 -10.67
N TRP A 71 -1.71 -12.60 -11.16
CA TRP A 71 -2.38 -13.61 -10.34
C TRP A 71 -1.47 -14.23 -9.26
N ARG A 72 -0.19 -14.46 -9.59
CA ARG A 72 0.81 -14.99 -8.65
C ARG A 72 1.07 -14.07 -7.45
N GLN A 73 1.14 -12.76 -7.67
CA GLN A 73 1.36 -11.79 -6.59
C GLN A 73 0.12 -11.65 -5.70
N THR A 74 -1.06 -11.68 -6.32
CA THR A 74 -2.34 -11.69 -5.60
C THR A 74 -2.45 -12.91 -4.69
N LEU A 75 -2.15 -14.10 -5.21
CA LEU A 75 -2.25 -15.33 -4.44
C LEU A 75 -1.26 -15.36 -3.28
N ALA A 76 -0.01 -14.92 -3.50
CA ALA A 76 0.99 -14.83 -2.44
C ALA A 76 0.57 -13.87 -1.30
N ARG A 77 -0.04 -12.73 -1.64
CA ARG A 77 -0.56 -11.79 -0.64
C ARG A 77 -1.83 -12.30 0.03
N PHE A 78 -2.68 -13.02 -0.69
CA PHE A 78 -3.86 -13.68 -0.11
C PHE A 78 -3.47 -14.75 0.90
N LEU A 79 -2.39 -15.51 0.66
CA LEU A 79 -1.87 -16.48 1.62
C LEU A 79 -1.52 -15.86 2.98
N VAL A 80 -1.02 -14.62 3.00
CA VAL A 80 -0.72 -13.89 4.24
C VAL A 80 -2.01 -13.49 4.99
N PHE A 81 -3.09 -13.24 4.25
CA PHE A 81 -4.41 -12.91 4.80
C PHE A 81 -5.21 -14.15 5.23
N LEU A 82 -4.91 -15.31 4.64
CA LEU A 82 -5.55 -16.59 4.88
C LEU A 82 -5.60 -17.03 6.36
N PRO A 83 -4.54 -16.94 7.19
CA PRO A 83 -4.63 -17.32 8.60
C PRO A 83 -5.65 -16.49 9.38
N LEU A 84 -5.82 -15.21 9.03
CA LEU A 84 -6.84 -14.34 9.63
C LEU A 84 -8.26 -14.81 9.24
N LEU A 85 -8.46 -15.20 7.98
CA LEU A 85 -9.74 -15.73 7.52
C LEU A 85 -10.07 -17.08 8.17
N ILE A 86 -9.10 -17.99 8.28
CA ILE A 86 -9.27 -19.25 9.00
C ILE A 86 -9.67 -18.97 10.44
N PHE A 87 -8.94 -18.09 11.13
CA PHE A 87 -9.27 -17.71 12.50
C PHE A 87 -10.71 -17.20 12.63
N LEU A 88 -11.17 -16.37 11.69
CA LEU A 88 -12.52 -15.83 11.70
C LEU A 88 -13.58 -16.91 11.42
N VAL A 89 -13.35 -17.82 10.48
CA VAL A 89 -14.23 -18.98 10.20
C VAL A 89 -14.30 -19.92 11.40
N VAL A 90 -13.16 -20.22 12.03
CA VAL A 90 -13.09 -21.01 13.26
C VAL A 90 -13.88 -20.32 14.36
N ALA A 91 -13.73 -19.01 14.55
CA ALA A 91 -14.50 -18.25 15.53
C ALA A 91 -16.02 -18.35 15.28
N VAL A 92 -16.47 -18.30 14.01
CA VAL A 92 -17.90 -18.48 13.65
C VAL A 92 -18.41 -19.87 14.06
N PHE A 93 -17.59 -20.90 13.87
CA PHE A 93 -17.99 -22.29 14.13
C PHE A 93 -17.86 -22.68 15.61
N LEU A 94 -16.87 -22.14 16.32
CA LEU A 94 -16.54 -22.48 17.69
C LEU A 94 -17.42 -21.75 18.73
N PHE A 95 -18.02 -20.60 18.37
CA PHE A 95 -18.93 -19.84 19.24
C PHE A 95 -20.39 -19.86 18.73
N PRO A 96 -21.07 -21.03 18.69
CA PRO A 96 -22.48 -21.10 18.34
C PRO A 96 -23.35 -20.62 19.51
N GLU A 97 -23.94 -19.43 19.35
CA GLU A 97 -25.20 -18.97 19.97
C GLU A 97 -25.43 -19.27 21.46
N ARG A 98 -24.50 -18.92 22.34
CA ARG A 98 -24.79 -18.87 23.79
C ARG A 98 -24.29 -17.56 24.43
N GLY A 99 -25.20 -16.60 24.55
CA GLY A 99 -25.09 -15.44 25.44
C GLY A 99 -24.91 -14.10 24.74
N GLU A 100 -25.30 -13.02 25.42
CA GLU A 100 -25.31 -11.60 25.00
C GLU A 100 -23.94 -11.03 24.57
N ALA A 101 -22.87 -11.83 24.65
CA ALA A 101 -21.51 -11.51 24.19
C ALA A 101 -21.02 -12.42 23.04
N GLY A 102 -21.91 -13.23 22.45
CA GLY A 102 -21.60 -14.13 21.33
C GLY A 102 -21.76 -13.44 19.97
N LEU A 103 -20.74 -13.51 19.12
CA LEU A 103 -20.88 -13.19 17.69
C LEU A 103 -21.94 -14.11 17.07
N SER A 104 -23.10 -13.56 16.76
CA SER A 104 -24.15 -14.31 16.05
C SER A 104 -23.63 -14.73 14.67
N ARG A 105 -23.95 -15.98 14.26
CA ARG A 105 -23.59 -16.53 12.93
C ARG A 105 -23.79 -15.55 11.76
N PRO A 106 -24.90 -14.79 11.66
CA PRO A 106 -25.06 -13.80 10.59
C PRO A 106 -24.06 -12.64 10.68
N VAL A 107 -23.74 -12.14 11.88
CA VAL A 107 -22.79 -11.04 12.07
C VAL A 107 -21.37 -11.49 11.73
N ALA A 108 -21.00 -12.72 12.11
CA ALA A 108 -19.68 -13.24 11.79
C ALA A 108 -19.49 -13.50 10.28
N ALA A 109 -20.54 -13.98 9.59
CA ALA A 109 -20.57 -14.09 8.13
C ALA A 109 -20.49 -12.71 7.44
N GLU A 110 -21.16 -11.70 7.98
CA GLU A 110 -21.07 -10.31 7.51
C GLU A 110 -19.66 -9.76 7.62
N ILE A 111 -18.97 -9.96 8.76
CA ILE A 111 -17.58 -9.54 8.95
C ILE A 111 -16.66 -10.26 7.98
N LEU A 112 -16.86 -11.56 7.73
CA LEU A 112 -16.09 -12.34 6.75
C LEU A 112 -16.20 -11.74 5.35
N VAL A 113 -17.42 -11.50 4.86
CA VAL A 113 -17.66 -10.96 3.52
C VAL A 113 -17.13 -9.53 3.40
N ARG A 114 -17.36 -8.68 4.41
CA ARG A 114 -16.78 -7.31 4.47
C ARG A 114 -15.27 -7.33 4.38
N SER A 115 -14.63 -8.20 5.15
CA SER A 115 -13.18 -8.32 5.20
C SER A 115 -12.60 -8.76 3.86
N LEU A 116 -13.24 -9.73 3.19
CA LEU A 116 -12.86 -10.19 1.85
C LEU A 116 -13.01 -9.08 0.80
N LEU A 117 -14.12 -8.34 0.81
CA LEU A 117 -14.33 -7.25 -0.15
C LEU A 117 -13.41 -6.07 0.11
N ALA A 118 -13.19 -5.68 1.36
CA ALA A 118 -12.23 -4.64 1.72
C ALA A 118 -10.81 -5.05 1.29
N TRP A 119 -10.44 -6.31 1.49
CA TRP A 119 -9.15 -6.84 1.04
C TRP A 119 -9.02 -6.77 -0.49
N LEU A 120 -10.07 -7.14 -1.26
CA LEU A 120 -10.06 -7.04 -2.72
C LEU A 120 -9.92 -5.60 -3.23
N VAL A 121 -10.63 -4.65 -2.61
CA VAL A 121 -10.53 -3.21 -2.94
C VAL A 121 -9.12 -2.69 -2.69
N LEU A 122 -8.54 -2.99 -1.52
CA LEU A 122 -7.18 -2.58 -1.16
C LEU A 122 -6.14 -3.24 -2.09
N MET A 123 -6.36 -4.51 -2.43
CA MET A 123 -5.47 -5.22 -3.34
C MET A 123 -5.52 -4.58 -4.73
N GLY A 124 -6.70 -4.30 -5.28
CA GLY A 124 -6.87 -3.57 -6.54
C GLY A 124 -6.17 -2.21 -6.52
N ALA A 125 -6.33 -1.45 -5.43
CA ALA A 125 -5.66 -0.17 -5.22
C ALA A 125 -4.14 -0.28 -5.29
N SER A 126 -3.56 -1.34 -4.69
CA SER A 126 -2.11 -1.56 -4.67
C SER A 126 -1.50 -1.78 -6.06
N GLY A 127 -2.30 -2.21 -7.04
CA GLY A 127 -1.87 -2.35 -8.43
C GLY A 127 -1.83 -1.02 -9.17
N CYS A 128 -2.77 -0.14 -8.87
CA CYS A 128 -2.93 1.15 -9.55
C CYS A 128 -2.16 2.30 -8.90
N LEU A 129 -1.82 2.21 -7.61
CA LEU A 129 -1.31 3.33 -6.83
C LEU A 129 0.16 3.16 -6.44
N ASP A 130 0.99 4.13 -6.83
CA ASP A 130 2.38 4.25 -6.39
C ASP A 130 2.54 5.14 -5.15
N PHE A 131 3.67 4.99 -4.46
CA PHE A 131 3.98 5.81 -3.28
C PHE A 131 4.00 7.32 -3.60
N GLN A 132 4.50 7.69 -4.78
CA GLN A 132 4.43 9.08 -5.24
C GLN A 132 2.99 9.52 -5.53
N GLY A 133 2.17 8.61 -6.08
CA GLY A 133 0.74 8.84 -6.30
C GLY A 133 -0.03 9.08 -5.00
N LEU A 134 0.32 8.38 -3.92
CA LEU A 134 -0.22 8.60 -2.58
C LEU A 134 0.08 10.01 -2.05
N ILE A 135 1.32 10.49 -2.22
CA ILE A 135 1.70 11.85 -1.79
C ILE A 135 0.92 12.89 -2.61
N GLN A 136 0.83 12.71 -3.92
CA GLN A 136 0.07 13.61 -4.81
C GLN A 136 -1.43 13.63 -4.50
N ALA A 137 -1.99 12.50 -4.09
CA ALA A 137 -3.38 12.41 -3.65
C ALA A 137 -3.59 13.07 -2.29
N GLY A 138 -2.68 12.85 -1.34
CA GLY A 138 -2.69 13.51 -0.03
C GLY A 138 -2.57 15.04 -0.12
N GLU A 139 -1.78 15.55 -1.06
CA GLU A 139 -1.69 16.99 -1.36
C GLU A 139 -3.03 17.56 -1.85
N ALA A 140 -3.72 16.82 -2.73
CA ALA A 140 -5.04 17.21 -3.24
C ALA A 140 -6.10 17.29 -2.14
N TRP A 141 -6.03 16.38 -1.17
CA TRP A 141 -6.91 16.34 -0.01
C TRP A 141 -6.55 17.35 1.07
N ARG A 142 -5.60 18.26 0.79
CA ARG A 142 -5.15 19.33 1.69
C ARG A 142 -4.64 18.79 3.03
N LEU A 143 -3.99 17.62 3.02
CA LEU A 143 -3.27 17.15 4.21
C LEU A 143 -2.20 18.18 4.61
N PRO A 144 -1.91 18.35 5.92
CA PRO A 144 -0.93 19.32 6.37
C PRO A 144 0.43 19.07 5.69
N PRO A 145 1.10 20.12 5.18
CA PRO A 145 2.31 19.99 4.36
C PRO A 145 3.45 19.30 5.10
N PHE A 146 3.48 19.38 6.43
CA PHE A 146 4.42 18.66 7.28
C PHE A 146 4.31 17.13 7.13
N PHE A 147 3.09 16.57 7.11
CA PHE A 147 2.89 15.12 6.94
C PHE A 147 3.34 14.66 5.55
N LEU A 148 3.00 15.43 4.51
CA LEU A 148 3.40 15.10 3.15
C LEU A 148 4.92 15.18 2.98
N ALA A 149 5.58 16.14 3.61
CA ALA A 149 7.04 16.22 3.66
C ALA A 149 7.67 15.01 4.36
N LEU A 150 7.13 14.62 5.51
CA LEU A 150 7.59 13.45 6.25
C LEU A 150 7.44 12.17 5.42
N LEU A 151 6.30 11.99 4.76
CA LEU A 151 6.08 10.86 3.85
C LEU A 151 7.01 10.90 2.64
N ALA A 152 7.20 12.06 2.01
CA ALA A 152 8.11 12.21 0.86
C ALA A 152 9.56 11.88 1.22
N LEU A 153 10.03 12.36 2.37
CA LEU A 153 11.34 12.01 2.91
C LEU A 153 11.42 10.51 3.20
N THR A 154 10.40 9.95 3.84
CA THR A 154 10.36 8.51 4.15
C THR A 154 10.44 7.68 2.88
N GLY A 155 9.63 7.95 1.85
CA GLY A 155 9.70 7.22 0.58
C GLY A 155 11.02 7.35 -0.15
N ARG A 156 11.68 8.51 -0.06
CA ARG A 156 13.00 8.72 -0.67
C ARG A 156 14.11 7.96 0.05
N TYR A 157 14.07 7.93 1.39
CA TYR A 157 15.16 7.37 2.19
C TYR A 157 14.95 5.91 2.60
N LEU A 158 13.72 5.40 2.61
CA LEU A 158 13.42 4.02 2.99
C LEU A 158 14.14 2.98 2.09
N PRO A 159 14.15 3.10 0.75
CA PRO A 159 14.90 2.19 -0.12
C PRO A 159 16.40 2.22 0.18
N LEU A 160 16.97 3.42 0.35
CA LEU A 160 18.38 3.60 0.69
C LEU A 160 18.75 2.95 2.04
N MET A 161 17.84 3.01 3.03
CA MET A 161 18.05 2.32 4.30
C MET A 161 17.93 0.81 4.16
N SER A 162 17.01 0.32 3.33
CA SER A 162 16.85 -1.10 3.08
C SER A 162 18.10 -1.70 2.43
N GLU A 163 18.74 -0.97 1.51
CA GLU A 163 19.99 -1.38 0.88
C GLU A 163 21.14 -1.44 1.87
N GLU A 164 21.26 -0.44 2.75
CA GLU A 164 22.27 -0.40 3.80
C GLU A 164 22.11 -1.58 4.77
N LEU A 165 20.88 -1.84 5.23
CA LEU A 165 20.57 -2.99 6.08
C LEU A 165 20.89 -4.32 5.37
N ASN A 166 20.61 -4.42 4.07
CA ASN A 166 20.97 -5.59 3.27
C ASN A 166 22.49 -5.76 3.10
N ARG A 167 23.25 -4.67 3.03
CA ARG A 167 24.73 -4.71 3.01
C ARG A 167 25.28 -5.17 4.35
N GLN A 168 24.75 -4.64 5.45
CA GLN A 168 25.10 -5.06 6.80
C GLN A 168 24.76 -6.54 7.03
N HIS A 169 23.56 -6.97 6.63
CA HIS A 169 23.13 -8.36 6.74
C HIS A 169 24.06 -9.32 5.97
N ARG A 170 24.45 -8.96 4.74
CA ARG A 170 25.42 -9.74 3.94
C ARG A 170 26.79 -9.80 4.61
N SER A 171 27.29 -8.68 5.15
CA SER A 171 28.54 -8.65 5.90
C SER A 171 28.52 -9.58 7.12
N LEU A 172 27.42 -9.58 7.88
CA LEU A 172 27.25 -10.46 9.04
C LEU A 172 27.21 -11.93 8.62
N LYS A 173 26.49 -12.25 7.55
CA LYS A 173 26.41 -13.60 6.99
C LYS A 173 27.80 -14.12 6.56
N LEU A 174 28.65 -13.25 6.00
CA LEU A 174 30.03 -13.60 5.65
C LEU A 174 30.94 -13.81 6.87
N ARG A 175 30.76 -13.04 7.96
CA ARG A 175 31.60 -13.14 9.16
C ARG A 175 31.27 -14.33 10.05
N TRP A 176 29.99 -14.66 10.20
CA TRP A 176 29.53 -15.66 11.18
C TRP A 176 28.80 -16.87 10.56
N GLY A 177 28.60 -16.88 9.24
CA GLY A 177 27.85 -17.95 8.57
C GLY A 177 26.36 -17.97 8.96
N GLU A 178 25.69 -19.09 8.70
CA GLU A 178 24.24 -19.23 8.95
C GLU A 178 23.90 -19.73 10.37
N LYS A 179 24.87 -20.27 11.11
CA LYS A 179 24.65 -20.94 12.40
C LYS A 179 25.05 -20.06 13.58
N ILE A 180 24.27 -19.01 13.83
CA ILE A 180 24.43 -18.15 15.02
C ILE A 180 23.43 -18.59 16.10
N PRO A 181 23.85 -18.85 17.35
CA PRO A 181 22.93 -19.16 18.43
C PRO A 181 21.99 -17.98 18.71
N TRP A 182 20.74 -18.27 19.07
CA TRP A 182 19.67 -17.28 19.18
C TRP A 182 19.99 -16.12 20.14
N SER A 183 20.68 -16.41 21.26
CA SER A 183 21.14 -15.42 22.22
C SER A 183 22.10 -14.40 21.62
N ARG A 184 23.11 -14.86 20.84
CA ARG A 184 24.05 -13.97 20.14
C ARG A 184 23.36 -13.19 19.01
N ARG A 185 22.37 -13.79 18.34
CA ARG A 185 21.59 -13.10 17.30
C ARG A 185 20.84 -11.90 17.86
N ILE A 186 20.24 -12.02 19.03
CA ILE A 186 19.55 -10.90 19.70
C ILE A 186 20.54 -9.82 20.10
N TYR A 187 21.69 -10.20 20.65
CA TYR A 187 22.75 -9.24 21.00
C TYR A 187 23.23 -8.45 19.78
N LEU A 188 23.49 -9.14 18.66
CA LEU A 188 23.87 -8.50 17.41
C LEU A 188 22.78 -7.57 16.88
N LEU A 189 21.51 -7.99 16.93
CA LEU A 189 20.38 -7.16 16.50
C LEU A 189 20.28 -5.88 17.32
N LYS A 190 20.47 -5.95 18.65
CA LYS A 190 20.53 -4.79 19.53
C LYS A 190 21.67 -3.83 19.14
N ALA A 191 22.86 -4.36 18.88
CA ALA A 191 24.02 -3.57 18.47
C ALA A 191 23.78 -2.88 17.12
N LEU A 192 23.23 -3.59 16.13
CA LEU A 192 22.86 -3.03 14.83
C LEU A 192 21.80 -1.94 14.95
N LEU A 193 20.77 -2.17 15.78
CA LEU A 193 19.69 -1.20 15.94
C LEU A 193 20.21 0.11 16.55
N SER A 194 21.04 0.00 17.60
CA SER A 194 21.70 1.15 18.21
C SER A 194 22.58 1.90 17.20
N HIS A 195 23.44 1.18 16.48
CA HIS A 195 24.32 1.77 15.47
C HIS A 195 23.53 2.48 14.36
N ASN A 196 22.53 1.81 13.78
CA ASN A 196 21.70 2.38 12.73
C ASN A 196 20.90 3.58 13.22
N PHE A 197 20.42 3.60 14.47
CA PHE A 197 19.75 4.76 15.05
C PHE A 197 20.66 6.00 15.08
N PHE A 198 21.90 5.86 15.57
CA PHE A 198 22.86 6.97 15.57
C PHE A 198 23.24 7.42 14.15
N LEU A 199 23.37 6.49 13.21
CA LEU A 199 23.62 6.81 11.80
C LEU A 199 22.45 7.59 11.18
N LEU A 200 21.21 7.18 11.45
CA LEU A 200 20.00 7.85 10.98
C LEU A 200 19.91 9.27 11.53
N LEU A 201 20.19 9.46 12.83
CA LEU A 201 20.18 10.77 13.47
C LEU A 201 21.22 11.72 12.84
N ARG A 202 22.46 11.24 12.67
CA ARG A 202 23.51 12.03 12.00
C ARG A 202 23.15 12.36 10.56
N ARG A 203 22.53 11.42 9.83
CA ARG A 203 22.08 11.66 8.46
C ARG A 203 20.95 12.69 8.41
N ALA A 204 19.97 12.60 9.32
CA ALA A 204 18.89 13.58 9.44
C ALA A 204 19.44 14.98 9.71
N GLN A 205 20.42 15.12 10.62
CA GLN A 205 21.10 16.39 10.89
C GLN A 205 21.82 16.94 9.65
N LYS A 206 22.57 16.10 8.93
CA LYS A 206 23.25 16.51 7.68
C LYS A 206 22.26 16.95 6.60
N ILE A 207 21.14 16.25 6.45
CA ILE A 207 20.08 16.62 5.51
C ILE A 207 19.45 17.95 5.92
N HIS A 208 19.18 18.14 7.20
CA HIS A 208 18.62 19.40 7.69
C HIS A 208 19.59 20.57 7.44
N GLN A 209 20.88 20.40 7.71
CA GLN A 209 21.90 21.41 7.43
C GLN A 209 22.01 21.74 5.94
N SER A 210 21.91 20.75 5.04
CA SER A 210 21.92 20.99 3.60
C SER A 210 20.64 21.62 3.07
N LEU A 211 19.51 21.44 3.76
CA LEU A 211 18.29 22.18 3.48
C LEU A 211 18.42 23.64 3.90
N LEU A 212 18.99 23.91 5.09
CA LEU A 212 19.23 25.28 5.57
C LEU A 212 20.16 26.06 4.61
N SER A 213 21.21 25.42 4.08
CA SER A 213 22.10 26.08 3.11
C SER A 213 21.41 26.44 1.78
N ARG A 214 20.28 25.79 1.47
CA ARG A 214 19.42 26.09 0.31
C ARG A 214 18.29 27.07 0.64
N SER A 215 18.40 27.82 1.75
CA SER A 215 17.37 28.76 2.21
C SER A 215 16.01 28.11 2.47
N PHE A 216 16.02 26.91 3.06
CA PHE A 216 14.78 26.22 3.42
C PHE A 216 14.00 26.96 4.52
N SER A 217 12.84 27.51 4.17
CA SER A 217 11.97 28.30 5.04
C SER A 217 11.00 27.47 5.91
N GLY A 218 11.26 26.17 6.08
CA GLY A 218 10.35 25.26 6.79
C GLY A 218 9.22 24.71 5.93
N LYS A 219 9.03 25.21 4.71
CA LYS A 219 7.97 24.79 3.79
C LYS A 219 8.54 23.89 2.69
N TRP A 220 8.03 22.67 2.63
CA TRP A 220 8.26 21.78 1.50
C TRP A 220 7.34 22.15 0.34
N VAL A 221 7.93 22.50 -0.81
CA VAL A 221 7.18 22.75 -2.04
C VAL A 221 6.99 21.41 -2.74
N LEU A 222 5.76 20.90 -2.70
CA LEU A 222 5.34 19.76 -3.51
C LEU A 222 4.76 20.30 -4.82
N THR A 223 5.16 19.73 -5.95
CA THR A 223 4.96 20.33 -7.28
C THR A 223 3.64 19.92 -7.94
N SER A 224 2.53 19.75 -7.21
CA SER A 224 1.26 19.37 -7.87
C SER A 224 0.02 20.04 -7.29
N LYS A 225 -0.03 21.37 -7.43
CA LYS A 225 -1.26 22.15 -7.27
C LYS A 225 -2.17 22.06 -8.50
N ARG A 226 -2.67 20.86 -8.83
CA ARG A 226 -3.84 20.76 -9.72
C ARG A 226 -5.11 20.73 -8.86
N PRO A 227 -6.11 21.59 -9.10
CA PRO A 227 -7.42 21.45 -8.44
C PRO A 227 -8.10 20.15 -8.88
N LEU A 228 -9.07 19.70 -8.09
CA LEU A 228 -9.94 18.56 -8.44
C LEU A 228 -10.63 18.86 -9.78
N THR A 229 -10.53 17.95 -10.73
CA THR A 229 -11.14 18.13 -12.05
C THR A 229 -12.63 17.83 -11.96
N TRP A 230 -13.48 18.58 -12.67
CA TRP A 230 -14.93 18.35 -12.73
C TRP A 230 -15.32 16.92 -13.12
N SER A 231 -14.49 16.25 -13.93
CA SER A 231 -14.68 14.84 -14.28
C SER A 231 -14.57 13.89 -13.08
N GLU A 232 -13.80 14.24 -12.05
CA GLU A 232 -13.66 13.44 -10.82
C GLU A 232 -14.92 13.52 -9.97
N TRP A 233 -15.55 14.70 -9.90
CA TRP A 233 -16.83 14.91 -9.25
C TRP A 233 -17.98 14.17 -9.95
N LEU A 234 -17.98 14.16 -11.29
CA LEU A 234 -18.94 13.37 -12.06
C LEU A 234 -18.77 11.86 -11.82
N TRP A 235 -17.52 11.38 -11.78
CA TRP A 235 -17.23 9.97 -11.51
C TRP A 235 -17.70 9.57 -10.11
N LEU A 236 -17.45 10.43 -9.13
CA LEU A 236 -17.95 10.29 -7.77
C LEU A 236 -19.47 10.28 -7.68
N GLY A 237 -20.11 11.23 -8.37
CA GLY A 237 -21.57 11.33 -8.44
C GLY A 237 -22.17 10.07 -9.04
N ILE A 238 -21.59 9.54 -10.12
CA ILE A 238 -22.02 8.27 -10.72
C ILE A 238 -21.87 7.12 -9.72
N LEU A 239 -20.73 7.02 -9.04
CA LEU A 239 -20.48 5.96 -8.04
C LEU A 239 -21.48 6.05 -6.87
N LEU A 240 -21.73 7.27 -6.38
CA LEU A 240 -22.72 7.57 -5.33
C LEU A 240 -24.16 7.34 -5.79
N ILE A 241 -24.51 7.59 -7.05
CA ILE A 241 -25.85 7.35 -7.60
C ILE A 241 -26.07 5.85 -7.82
N LEU A 242 -25.08 5.14 -8.35
CA LEU A 242 -25.15 3.68 -8.57
C LEU A 242 -25.33 2.95 -7.24
N VAL A 243 -24.72 3.46 -6.18
CA VAL A 243 -24.81 2.91 -4.82
C VAL A 243 -26.00 3.47 -4.04
N GLY A 244 -26.34 4.74 -4.23
CA GLY A 244 -27.52 5.41 -3.67
C GLY A 244 -28.81 4.80 -4.19
N GLY A 245 -28.85 4.43 -5.47
CA GLY A 245 -29.92 3.61 -6.05
C GLY A 245 -29.97 2.20 -5.45
N ALA A 246 -28.82 1.60 -5.15
CA ALA A 246 -28.76 0.32 -4.42
C ALA A 246 -29.16 0.45 -2.93
N TRP A 247 -29.00 1.63 -2.34
CA TRP A 247 -29.47 2.00 -1.01
C TRP A 247 -30.99 2.23 -1.00
N TRP A 248 -31.52 2.96 -1.98
CA TRP A 248 -32.95 3.30 -2.09
C TRP A 248 -33.82 2.08 -2.39
N TRP A 249 -33.27 1.03 -2.99
CA TRP A 249 -33.95 -0.26 -3.10
C TRP A 249 -33.96 -1.07 -1.78
N SER A 250 -33.95 -0.41 -0.61
CA SER A 250 -34.21 -0.98 0.72
C SER A 250 -35.62 -0.63 1.17
#